data_AF-D3BDX6-F1
#
_entry.id   AF-D3BDX6-F1
#
_cell.length_a   1.000
_cell.length_b   1.000
_cell.length_c   1.000
_cell.angle_alpha   90.00
_cell.angle_beta   90.00
_cell.angle_gamma   90.00
#
_symmetry.space_group_name_H-M   'P 1'
#
loop_
_entity.id
_entity.type
_entity.pdbx_description
1 polymer ?
#
loop_
_entity_poly.entity_id
_entity_poly.type
_entity_poly.pdbx_seq_one_letter_code
_entity_poly.pdbx_strand_id
1 'polypeptide(L)' 'MSLSNALDAIFASNLTDPLKQQCRDLLKRDINEAAFIVDSWNRSKVANPPDNTILDDYLTKMIATAPTTVVDTTNGNKFT' A
#
# COMPACT_ATOMS: atom_id res chain seq x y z
N MET A 1 0.00 -12.29 -12.13
CA MET A 1 1.02 -11.70 -11.24
C MET A 1 1.03 -12.49 -9.93
N SER A 2 2.20 -12.72 -9.31
CA SER A 2 2.28 -13.46 -8.04
C SER A 2 2.27 -12.49 -6.86
N LEU A 3 1.59 -12.89 -5.77
CA LEU A 3 1.60 -12.19 -4.48
C LEU A 3 3.03 -11.98 -3.96
N SER A 4 3.95 -12.93 -4.22
CA SER A 4 5.37 -12.82 -3.86
C SER A 4 6.03 -11.59 -4.48
N ASN A 5 5.84 -11.36 -5.78
CA ASN A 5 6.46 -10.21 -6.46
C ASN A 5 5.93 -8.88 -5.92
N ALA A 6 4.66 -8.83 -5.51
CA ALA A 6 4.08 -7.64 -4.91
C ALA A 6 4.65 -7.39 -3.50
N LEU A 7 4.91 -8.44 -2.71
CA LEU A 7 5.60 -8.32 -1.43
C LEU A 7 7.04 -7.82 -1.61
N ASP A 8 7.77 -8.37 -2.57
CA ASP A 8 9.13 -7.92 -2.89
C ASP A 8 9.16 -6.45 -3.31
N ALA A 9 8.20 -6.02 -4.12
CA ALA A 9 8.02 -4.61 -4.47
C ALA A 9 7.80 -3.73 -3.22
N ILE A 10 6.88 -4.12 -2.33
CA ILE A 10 6.65 -3.37 -1.08
C ILE A 10 7.93 -3.28 -0.26
N PHE A 11 8.72 -4.35 -0.16
CA PHE A 11 10.00 -4.32 0.57
C PHE A 11 11.03 -3.40 -0.09
N ALA A 12 11.07 -3.37 -1.42
CA ALA A 12 11.97 -2.53 -2.22
C ALA A 12 11.58 -1.04 -2.28
N SER A 13 10.38 -0.68 -1.83
CA SER A 13 9.93 0.73 -1.74
C SER A 13 10.75 1.55 -0.73
N ASN A 14 10.74 2.88 -0.86
CA ASN A 14 11.40 3.78 0.09
C ASN A 14 10.52 4.14 1.29
N LEU A 15 9.33 3.54 1.40
CA LEU A 15 8.43 3.76 2.52
C LEU A 15 9.03 3.29 3.86
N THR A 16 8.53 3.85 4.95
CA THR A 16 8.88 3.42 6.30
C THR A 16 8.29 2.04 6.60
N ASP A 17 8.89 1.30 7.55
CA ASP A 17 8.39 -0.04 7.93
C ASP A 17 6.92 -0.07 8.34
N PRO A 18 6.38 0.93 9.09
CA PRO A 18 4.95 0.99 9.38
C PRO A 18 4.06 1.11 8.14
N LEU A 19 4.47 1.90 7.15
CA LEU A 19 3.72 2.05 5.89
C LEU A 19 3.83 0.77 5.05
N LYS A 20 5.01 0.15 4.99
CA LYS A 20 5.20 -1.16 4.34
C LYS A 20 4.31 -2.22 4.98
N GLN A 21 4.16 -2.22 6.31
CA GLN A 21 3.26 -3.14 7.01
C GLN A 21 1.79 -2.90 6.61
N GLN A 22 1.34 -1.65 6.58
CA GLN A 22 -0.02 -1.31 6.11
C GLN A 22 -0.25 -1.79 4.68
N CYS A 23 0.71 -1.58 3.76
CA CYS A 23 0.62 -2.10 2.39
C CYS A 23 0.47 -3.63 2.35
N ARG A 24 1.24 -4.36 3.17
CA ARG A 24 1.14 -5.84 3.23
C ARG A 24 -0.20 -6.31 3.77
N ASP A 25 -0.74 -5.64 4.78
CA ASP A 25 -2.02 -6.01 5.37
C ASP A 25 -3.19 -5.71 4.42
N LEU A 26 -3.10 -4.60 3.67
CA LEU A 26 -4.03 -4.28 2.58
C LEU A 26 -3.96 -5.29 1.45
N LEU A 27 -2.75 -5.67 1.01
CA LEU A 27 -2.55 -6.66 -0.03
C LEU A 27 -3.07 -8.05 0.36
N LYS A 28 -3.00 -8.42 1.64
CA LYS A 28 -3.63 -9.66 2.13
C LYS A 28 -5.15 -9.60 2.09
N ARG A 29 -5.73 -8.41 2.33
CA ARG A 29 -7.18 -8.19 2.28
C ARG A 29 -7.70 -8.12 0.85
N ASP A 30 -6.95 -7.50 -0.05
CA ASP A 30 -7.27 -7.36 -1.47
C ASP A 30 -6.09 -7.79 -2.33
N ILE A 31 -6.08 -9.09 -2.67
CA ILE A 31 -5.00 -9.68 -3.47
C ILE A 31 -4.95 -9.15 -4.90
N ASN A 32 -6.01 -8.47 -5.39
CA ASN A 32 -6.03 -7.92 -6.74
C ASN A 32 -5.05 -6.74 -6.89
N GLU A 33 -4.74 -6.07 -5.79
CA GLU A 33 -3.70 -5.03 -5.70
C GLU A 33 -2.32 -5.55 -6.13
N ALA A 34 -2.06 -6.86 -6.03
CA ALA A 34 -0.78 -7.46 -6.40
C ALA A 34 -0.35 -7.13 -7.84
N ALA A 35 -1.30 -7.10 -8.78
CA ALA A 35 -0.99 -6.81 -10.17
C ALA A 35 -0.53 -5.36 -10.37
N PHE A 36 -1.19 -4.41 -9.72
CA PHE A 36 -0.93 -2.99 -9.83
C PHE A 36 0.34 -2.57 -9.08
N ILE A 37 0.64 -3.19 -7.94
CA ILE A 37 1.90 -3.00 -7.21
C ILE A 37 3.08 -3.43 -8.09
N VAL A 38 3.00 -4.62 -8.70
CA VAL A 38 4.07 -5.15 -9.57
C VAL A 38 4.22 -4.30 -10.83
N ASP A 39 3.13 -3.84 -11.43
CA ASP A 39 3.17 -2.93 -12.58
C ASP A 39 3.85 -1.60 -12.23
N SER A 40 3.47 -0.99 -11.10
CA SER A 40 4.09 0.26 -10.62
C SER A 40 5.59 0.08 -10.35
N TRP A 41 5.99 -1.06 -9.78
CA TRP A 41 7.40 -1.39 -9.56
C TRP A 41 8.18 -1.64 -10.85
N ASN A 42 7.55 -2.23 -11.86
CA ASN A 42 8.20 -2.39 -13.16
C ASN A 42 8.39 -1.02 -13.82
N ARG A 43 7.38 -0.14 -13.78
CA ARG A 43 7.45 1.24 -14.29
C ARG A 43 8.55 2.06 -13.60
N SER A 44 8.72 1.91 -12.28
CA SER A 44 9.79 2.59 -11.55
C SER A 44 11.18 2.19 -12.05
N LYS A 45 11.37 0.94 -12.49
CA LYS A 45 12.65 0.44 -13.02
C LYS A 45 12.92 0.83 -14.48
N VAL A 46 11.89 0.98 -15.31
CA VAL A 46 12.06 1.39 -16.72
C VAL A 46 12.11 2.91 -16.90
N ALA A 47 11.79 3.70 -15.86
CA ALA A 47 12.06 5.14 -15.86
C ALA A 47 13.57 5.40 -16.05
N ASN A 48 13.92 6.48 -16.76
CA ASN A 48 15.31 6.91 -16.93
C ASN A 48 15.49 8.36 -16.44
N PRO A 49 16.12 8.58 -15.27
CA PRO A 49 16.69 7.57 -14.38
C PRO A 49 15.61 6.73 -13.67
N PRO A 50 15.95 5.53 -13.14
CA PRO A 50 15.04 4.75 -12.32
C PRO A 50 14.47 5.59 -11.19
N ASP A 51 13.15 5.55 -11.02
CA ASP A 51 12.43 6.43 -10.12
C ASP A 51 11.42 5.65 -9.28
N ASN A 52 11.84 5.30 -8.07
CA ASN A 52 11.01 4.59 -7.11
C ASN A 52 9.78 5.40 -6.64
N THR A 53 9.70 6.70 -6.93
CA THR A 53 8.51 7.50 -6.55
C THR A 53 7.24 6.98 -7.18
N ILE A 54 7.27 6.35 -8.37
CA ILE A 54 6.09 5.74 -8.98
C ILE A 54 5.49 4.64 -8.09
N LEU A 55 6.37 3.79 -7.55
CA LEU A 55 5.95 2.74 -6.62
C LEU A 55 5.54 3.32 -5.27
N ASP A 56 6.33 4.25 -4.73
CA ASP A 56 6.06 4.87 -3.42
C ASP A 56 4.72 5.64 -3.43
N ASP A 57 4.43 6.37 -4.51
CA ASP A 57 3.16 7.08 -4.74
C ASP A 57 1.98 6.12 -4.82
N TYR A 58 2.14 5.02 -5.57
CA TYR A 58 1.11 4.00 -5.68
C TYR A 58 0.76 3.43 -4.30
N LEU A 59 1.78 2.98 -3.56
CA LEU A 59 1.61 2.38 -2.25
C LEU A 59 1.02 3.37 -1.23
N THR A 60 1.43 4.64 -1.28
CA THR A 60 0.87 5.69 -0.42
C THR A 60 -0.61 5.94 -0.73
N LYS A 61 -0.98 5.98 -2.01
CA LYS A 61 -2.38 6.10 -2.44
C LYS A 61 -3.20 4.89 -2.01
N MET A 62 -2.68 3.68 -2.20
CA MET A 62 -3.33 2.44 -1.78
C MET A 62 -3.67 2.45 -0.28
N ILE A 63 -2.77 2.95 0.57
CA ILE A 63 -3.04 3.15 2.00
C ILE A 63 -4.10 4.23 2.23
N ALA A 64 -4.01 5.37 1.54
CA ALA A 64 -4.93 6.49 1.72
C ALA A 64 -6.36 6.20 1.24
N THR A 65 -6.53 5.36 0.22
CA THR A 65 -7.82 4.96 -0.34
C THR A 65 -8.39 3.70 0.29
N ALA A 66 -7.61 3.01 1.13
CA ALA A 66 -8.13 1.90 1.89
C ALA A 66 -9.27 2.40 2.78
N PRO A 67 -10.45 1.75 2.80
CA PRO A 67 -11.47 2.06 3.77
C PRO A 67 -10.85 1.94 5.15
N THR A 68 -10.74 3.08 5.84
CA THR A 68 -10.43 3.09 7.26
C THR A 68 -11.57 2.35 7.91
N THR A 69 -11.31 1.16 8.44
CA THR A 69 -12.16 0.62 9.49
C THR A 69 -12.06 1.62 10.63
N VAL A 70 -12.95 2.62 10.62
CA VAL A 70 -13.21 3.45 11.76
C VAL A 70 -13.74 2.47 12.80
N VAL A 71 -12.85 1.98 13.66
CA VAL A 71 -13.28 1.57 15.00
C VAL A 71 -13.72 2.86 15.66
N ASP A 72 -14.99 3.22 15.47
CA ASP A 72 -15.66 4.19 16.31
C ASP A 72 -15.67 3.62 17.73
N THR A 73 -14.70 4.04 18.53
CA THR A 73 -14.66 3.78 19.97
C THR A 73 -15.24 4.93 20.79
N THR A 74 -16.10 5.79 20.21
CA THR A 74 -16.70 6.91 20.94
C THR A 74 -18.22 6.82 21.01
N ASN A 75 -18.72 5.66 21.43
CA ASN A 75 -20.03 5.61 22.12
C ASN A 75 -19.87 6.17 23.54
N GLY A 76 -19.77 7.49 23.63
CA GLY A 76 -19.86 8.28 24.86
C GLY A 76 -21.15 9.09 24.89
N ASN A 77 -22.30 8.45 24.63
CA ASN A 77 -23.61 9.07 24.77
C ASN A 77 -23.85 9.39 26.25
N LYS A 78 -23.69 10.66 26.65
CA LYS A 78 -24.25 11.20 27.89
C LYS A 78 -25.24 12.28 27.50
N PHE A 79 -26.51 11.88 27.36
CA PHE A 79 -27.62 12.83 27.31
C PHE A 79 -27.67 13.58 28.64
N THR A 80 -27.72 14.91 28.55
CA THR A 80 -28.08 15.84 29.64
C THR A 80 -29.55 15.69 29.99
#